data_AF-K9QPK8-F1
#
_entry.id   AF-K9QPK8-F1
#
_cell.length_a   1.000
_cell.length_b   1.000
_cell.length_c   1.000
_cell.angle_alpha   90.00
_cell.angle_beta   90.00
_cell.angle_gamma   90.00
#
_symmetry.space_group_name_H-M   'P 1'
#
loop_
_entity.id
_entity.type
_entity.pdbx_description
1 polymer ?
#
loop_
_entity_poly.entity_id
_entity_poly.type
_entity_poly.pdbx_seq_one_letter_code
_entity_poly.pdbx_strand_id
1 'polypeptide(L)'
;MPERLVIDTSMSYEAGLVGISGDESHPYNGKKITRIEFNKNVKSVPSVKVLGVSVPGAGRGDAHVAETTASHIRVHYWLDAGTKLTYNLKVWLSDE
;
A
#
# COMPACT_ATOMS: atom_id res chain seq x y z
N MET A 1 -18.68 11.04 19.54
CA MET A 1 -17.64 10.21 20.17
C MET A 1 -16.30 10.63 19.61
N PRO A 2 -15.26 10.83 20.42
CA PRO A 2 -13.94 11.15 19.89
C PRO A 2 -13.39 9.96 19.10
N GLU A 3 -12.77 10.26 17.96
CA GLU A 3 -12.03 9.29 17.15
C GLU A 3 -10.55 9.42 17.47
N ARG A 4 -9.84 8.30 17.54
CA ARG A 4 -8.38 8.27 17.70
C ARG A 4 -7.72 7.60 16.52
N LEU A 5 -6.74 8.28 15.92
CA LEU A 5 -5.85 7.71 14.91
C LEU A 5 -4.93 6.67 15.57
N VAL A 6 -4.94 5.44 15.05
CA VAL A 6 -4.17 4.31 15.61
C VAL A 6 -3.14 3.74 14.65
N ILE A 7 -3.39 3.85 13.35
CA ILE A 7 -2.45 3.47 12.30
C ILE A 7 -2.30 4.69 11.41
N ASP A 8 -1.05 5.09 11.17
CA ASP A 8 -0.66 6.03 10.12
C ASP A 8 0.65 5.53 9.52
N THR A 9 0.55 4.89 8.37
CA THR A 9 1.70 4.29 7.70
C THR A 9 1.79 4.80 6.28
N SER A 10 3.00 5.11 5.84
CA SER A 10 3.32 5.40 4.45
C SER A 10 4.31 4.35 3.96
N MET A 11 3.92 3.60 2.93
CA MET A 11 4.75 2.57 2.33
C MET A 11 5.07 2.93 0.88
N SER A 12 6.27 2.58 0.43
CA SER A 12 6.74 2.82 -0.93
C SER A 12 7.40 1.56 -1.47
N TYR A 13 6.89 1.07 -2.60
CA TYR A 13 7.45 -0.04 -3.34
C TYR A 13 7.92 0.46 -4.71
N GLU A 14 9.04 -0.06 -5.17
CA GLU A 14 9.59 0.26 -6.48
C GLU A 14 10.07 -1.02 -7.15
N ALA A 15 9.39 -1.42 -8.22
CA ALA A 15 9.74 -2.57 -9.02
C ALA A 15 10.67 -2.12 -10.16
N GLY A 16 11.93 -2.55 -10.11
CA GLY A 16 12.91 -2.28 -11.15
C GLY A 16 12.79 -3.25 -12.33
N LEU A 17 13.18 -4.50 -12.15
CA LEU A 17 13.31 -5.46 -13.27
C LEU A 17 12.22 -6.51 -13.30
N VAL A 18 11.64 -6.80 -12.13
CA VAL A 18 10.62 -7.82 -11.94
C VAL A 18 9.50 -7.15 -11.17
N GLY A 19 8.26 -7.46 -11.55
CA GLY A 19 7.10 -7.03 -10.79
C GLY A 19 7.15 -7.57 -9.35
N ILE A 20 6.46 -6.89 -8.45
CA ILE A 20 6.38 -7.24 -7.03
C ILE A 20 4.91 -7.35 -6.65
N SER A 21 4.55 -8.33 -5.83
CA SER A 21 3.23 -8.41 -5.20
C SER A 21 3.34 -8.97 -3.80
N GLY A 22 2.43 -8.60 -2.92
CA GLY A 22 2.40 -9.13 -1.56
C GLY A 22 1.27 -8.56 -0.73
N ASP A 23 1.27 -8.97 0.54
CA ASP A 23 0.33 -8.52 1.56
C ASP A 23 1.10 -7.91 2.72
N GLU A 24 0.70 -6.71 3.15
CA GLU A 24 1.14 -6.10 4.41
C GLU A 24 0.07 -6.28 5.48
N SER A 25 0.48 -6.64 6.69
CA SER A 25 -0.41 -6.73 7.85
C SER A 25 -0.06 -5.66 8.87
N HIS A 26 -1.03 -4.79 9.16
CA HIS A 26 -0.91 -3.74 10.17
C HIS A 26 -1.68 -4.15 11.43
N PRO A 27 -1.00 -4.40 12.55
CA PRO A 27 -1.66 -4.77 13.79
C PRO A 27 -2.48 -3.60 14.34
N TYR A 28 -3.65 -3.90 14.90
CA TYR A 28 -4.42 -2.96 15.70
C TYR A 28 -5.16 -3.68 16.84
N ASN A 29 -5.64 -2.92 17.81
CA ASN A 29 -6.15 -3.44 19.09
C ASN A 29 -7.58 -4.01 19.07
N GLY A 30 -8.16 -4.26 17.90
CA GLY A 30 -9.49 -4.85 17.76
C GLY A 30 -10.69 -3.98 18.15
N LYS A 31 -10.47 -2.72 18.54
CA LYS A 31 -11.59 -1.79 18.75
C LYS A 31 -12.33 -1.52 17.45
N LYS A 32 -13.57 -1.04 17.57
CA LYS A 32 -14.41 -0.68 16.43
C LYS A 32 -13.73 0.39 15.57
N ILE A 33 -13.46 0.05 14.31
CA ILE A 33 -12.96 0.97 13.30
C ILE A 33 -14.10 1.90 12.88
N THR A 34 -13.87 3.20 12.95
CA THR A 34 -14.84 4.21 12.53
C THR A 34 -14.56 4.74 11.13
N ARG A 35 -13.27 4.80 10.77
CA ARG A 35 -12.82 5.30 9.47
C ARG A 35 -11.53 4.63 9.04
N ILE A 36 -11.43 4.37 7.74
CA ILE A 36 -10.20 3.99 7.06
C ILE A 36 -9.99 4.96 5.91
N GLU A 37 -8.84 5.63 5.87
CA GLU A 37 -8.41 6.42 4.73
C GLU A 37 -7.25 5.68 4.08
N PHE A 38 -7.42 5.37 2.79
CA PHE A 38 -6.41 4.69 2.01
C PHE A 38 -6.15 5.47 0.74
N ASN A 39 -4.99 6.12 0.69
CA ASN A 39 -4.56 6.91 -0.45
C ASN A 39 -3.41 6.19 -1.14
N LYS A 40 -3.48 6.04 -2.46
CA LYS A 40 -2.44 5.43 -3.26
C LYS A 40 -2.04 6.33 -4.41
N ASN A 41 -0.78 6.20 -4.83
CA ASN A 41 -0.24 6.85 -6.00
C ASN A 41 0.66 5.85 -6.74
N VAL A 42 0.45 5.76 -8.05
CA VAL A 42 1.19 4.87 -8.94
C VAL A 42 1.86 5.74 -10.00
N LYS A 43 3.16 5.53 -10.19
CA LYS A 43 3.96 6.24 -11.20
C LYS A 43 4.83 5.27 -11.97
N SER A 44 5.03 5.57 -13.26
CA SER A 44 6.07 4.90 -14.04
C SER A 44 7.46 5.31 -13.54
N VAL A 45 8.37 4.35 -13.49
CA VAL A 45 9.80 4.61 -13.28
C VAL A 45 10.42 4.90 -14.66
N PRO A 46 11.12 6.04 -14.85
CA PRO A 46 11.53 6.53 -16.17
C PRO A 46 12.39 5.55 -16.98
N SER A 47 13.20 4.74 -16.30
CA SER A 47 14.09 3.78 -16.93
C SER A 47 14.27 2.56 -16.05
N VAL A 48 14.05 1.39 -16.63
CA VAL A 48 14.40 0.12 -16.02
C VAL A 48 15.32 -0.68 -16.93
N LYS A 49 16.40 -1.23 -16.35
CA LYS A 49 17.48 -1.88 -17.08
C LYS A 49 17.22 -3.37 -17.30
N VAL A 50 16.43 -3.72 -18.29
CA VAL A 50 16.20 -5.12 -18.62
C VAL A 50 17.36 -5.61 -19.49
N LEU A 51 18.18 -6.52 -18.98
CA LEU A 51 19.32 -7.11 -19.71
C LEU A 51 20.27 -6.06 -20.33
N GLY A 52 20.46 -4.92 -19.65
CA GLY A 52 21.31 -3.83 -20.11
C GLY A 52 20.64 -2.82 -21.06
N VAL A 53 19.39 -3.04 -21.47
CA VAL A 53 18.60 -2.11 -22.30
C VAL A 53 17.65 -1.30 -21.41
N SER A 54 17.59 0.02 -21.64
CA SER A 54 16.63 0.89 -20.95
C SER A 54 15.28 0.81 -21.64
N VAL A 55 14.29 0.24 -20.96
CA VAL A 55 12.91 0.14 -21.45
C VAL A 55 12.02 1.02 -20.56
N PRO A 56 11.05 1.77 -21.12
CA PRO A 56 10.08 2.49 -20.31
C PRO A 56 9.25 1.50 -19.48
N GLY A 57 9.16 1.76 -18.18
CA GLY A 57 8.33 0.96 -17.28
C GLY A 57 6.85 1.09 -17.64
N ALA A 58 6.11 -0.01 -17.54
CA ALA A 58 4.66 -0.01 -17.81
C ALA A 58 3.90 0.93 -16.87
N GLY A 59 4.45 1.18 -15.66
CA GLY A 59 3.89 2.11 -14.68
C GLY A 59 2.52 1.67 -14.16
N ARG A 60 2.31 0.35 -14.08
CA ARG A 60 1.04 -0.26 -13.67
C ARG A 60 1.22 -0.95 -12.34
N GLY A 61 0.25 -0.76 -11.46
CA GLY A 61 0.22 -1.37 -10.16
C GLY A 61 -1.01 -0.91 -9.41
N ASP A 62 -1.27 -1.55 -8.29
CA ASP A 62 -2.35 -1.19 -7.41
C ASP A 62 -2.08 -1.57 -5.97
N ALA A 63 -2.80 -0.93 -5.07
CA ALA A 63 -2.94 -1.38 -3.69
C ALA A 63 -4.36 -1.14 -3.19
N HIS A 64 -4.84 -2.00 -2.30
CA HIS A 64 -6.13 -1.81 -1.66
C HIS A 64 -6.16 -2.52 -0.30
N VAL A 65 -7.04 -2.06 0.57
CA VAL A 65 -7.36 -2.77 1.80
C VAL A 65 -8.08 -4.07 1.42
N ALA A 66 -7.46 -5.20 1.72
CA ALA A 66 -7.93 -6.52 1.31
C ALA A 66 -8.81 -7.16 2.39
N GLU A 67 -8.42 -7.02 3.66
CA GLU A 67 -9.14 -7.62 4.78
C GLU A 67 -8.98 -6.79 6.05
N THR A 68 -10.03 -6.75 6.86
CA THR A 68 -10.02 -6.12 8.17
C THR A 68 -10.56 -7.12 9.19
N THR A 69 -9.74 -7.50 10.16
CA THR A 69 -10.07 -8.44 11.23
C THR A 69 -9.93 -7.75 12.57
N ALA A 70 -10.48 -8.30 13.66
CA ALA A 70 -10.37 -7.74 15.01
C ALA A 70 -8.93 -7.61 15.58
N SER A 71 -7.87 -7.84 14.80
CA SER A 71 -6.49 -7.65 15.26
C SER A 71 -5.58 -7.05 14.19
N HIS A 72 -5.97 -7.10 12.93
CA HIS A 72 -5.11 -6.69 11.81
C HIS A 72 -5.92 -6.10 10.67
N ILE A 73 -5.34 -5.11 10.00
CA ILE A 73 -5.77 -4.64 8.68
C ILE A 73 -4.72 -5.10 7.67
N ARG A 74 -5.18 -5.74 6.59
CA ARG A 74 -4.33 -6.22 5.51
C ARG A 74 -4.47 -5.33 4.29
N VAL A 75 -3.33 -4.99 3.69
CA VAL A 75 -3.24 -4.29 2.41
C VAL A 75 -2.61 -5.24 1.41
N HIS A 76 -3.34 -5.55 0.34
CA HIS A 76 -2.80 -6.26 -0.80
C HIS A 76 -2.24 -5.25 -1.80
N TYR A 77 -1.07 -5.55 -2.36
CA TYR A 77 -0.45 -4.73 -3.39
C TYR A 77 0.19 -5.57 -4.49
N TRP A 78 0.21 -5.01 -5.69
CA TRP A 78 0.97 -5.53 -6.82
C TRP A 78 1.45 -4.37 -7.69
N LEU A 79 2.60 -4.54 -8.33
CA LEU A 79 3.14 -3.57 -9.27
C LEU A 79 3.98 -4.28 -10.34
N ASP A 80 3.78 -3.90 -11.60
CA ASP A 80 4.55 -4.36 -12.74
C ASP A 80 5.97 -3.79 -12.70
N ALA A 81 6.89 -4.42 -13.45
CA ALA A 81 8.24 -3.90 -13.63
C ALA A 81 8.24 -2.45 -14.16
N GLY A 82 9.12 -1.62 -13.60
CA GLY A 82 9.21 -0.19 -13.90
C GLY A 82 8.06 0.63 -13.32
N THR A 83 7.58 0.25 -12.15
CA THR A 83 6.51 0.96 -11.44
C THR A 83 6.95 1.33 -10.03
N LYS A 84 6.56 2.53 -9.60
CA LYS A 84 6.65 2.98 -8.21
C LYS A 84 5.24 3.13 -7.67
N LEU A 85 4.96 2.40 -6.59
CA LEU A 85 3.71 2.46 -5.85
C LEU A 85 4.00 3.08 -4.48
N THR A 86 3.28 4.13 -4.12
CA THR A 86 3.26 4.65 -2.75
C THR A 86 1.84 4.60 -2.22
N TYR A 87 1.64 4.11 -1.01
CA TYR A 87 0.35 4.20 -0.33
C TYR A 87 0.49 4.76 1.08
N ASN A 88 -0.57 5.44 1.53
CA ASN A 88 -0.74 5.87 2.91
C ASN A 88 -2.04 5.28 3.46
N LEU A 89 -1.90 4.49 4.53
CA LEU A 89 -3.02 3.91 5.27
C LEU A 89 -3.15 4.66 6.59
N LYS A 90 -4.35 5.18 6.83
CA LYS A 90 -4.75 5.75 8.11
C LYS A 90 -6.01 5.10 8.64
N VAL A 91 -6.03 4.79 9.92
CA VAL A 91 -7.14 4.07 10.57
C VAL A 91 -7.49 4.77 11.87
N TRP A 92 -8.78 5.07 12.03
CA TRP A 92 -9.34 5.66 13.23
C TRP A 92 -10.25 4.67 13.93
N LEU A 93 -10.14 4.64 15.25
CA LEU A 93 -11.02 3.85 16.11
C LEU A 93 -11.88 4.78 16.96
N SER A 94 -12.98 4.23 17.46
CA SER A 94 -13.74 4.89 18.50
C SER A 94 -13.01 4.78 19.84
N ASP A 95 -13.00 5.86 20.62
CA ASP A 95 -12.46 5.88 21.99
C ASP A 95 -13.38 5.18 23.02
N GLU A 96 -14.40 4.44 22.57
CA GLU A 96 -15.27 3.60 23.42
C GLU A 96 -14.49 2.69 24.38
#